data_AF-A0A3D5X9Y4-F1
#
_entry.id   AF-A0A3D5X9Y4-F1
#
_cell.length_a   1.000
_cell.length_b   1.000
_cell.length_c   1.000
_cell.angle_alpha   90.00
_cell.angle_beta   90.00
_cell.angle_gamma   90.00
#
_symmetry.space_group_name_H-M   'P 1'
#
loop_
_entity.id
_entity.type
_entity.pdbx_description
1 polymer ?
#
loop_
_entity_poly.entity_id
_entity_poly.type
_entity_poly.pdbx_seq_one_letter_code
_entity_poly.pdbx_strand_id
1 'polypeptide(L)'
;VDEYQDTNHSQYLIIKRLAANHQNVCVVGDDAQSIYSFRGAKIENIFNFRNDYPNYNLFKLEQNYRSTQAIVNAANSVIAKNRKQIQKVSFSANDVGEKLKLIKAYTDQEEGFMVASSILDIIHRENARHEDFAILYRT
;
A
#
# COMPACT_ATOMS: atom_id res chain seq x y z
N VAL A 1 -3.94 8.11 14.70
CA VAL A 1 -4.80 8.19 13.50
C VAL A 1 -4.15 7.33 12.44
N ASP A 2 -4.83 6.30 11.99
CA ASP A 2 -4.34 5.40 10.95
C ASP A 2 -4.82 5.87 9.57
N GLU A 3 -4.21 5.37 8.50
CA GLU A 3 -4.50 5.72 7.09
C GLU A 3 -4.50 7.24 6.83
N TYR A 4 -3.53 7.94 7.44
CA TYR A 4 -3.52 9.39 7.47
C TYR A 4 -3.34 10.04 6.08
N GLN A 5 -2.74 9.32 5.13
CA GLN A 5 -2.58 9.78 3.75
C GLN A 5 -3.91 10.03 3.03
N ASP A 6 -4.98 9.33 3.44
CA ASP A 6 -6.29 9.41 2.80
C ASP A 6 -7.23 10.42 3.49
N THR A 7 -6.70 11.21 4.42
CA THR A 7 -7.50 12.22 5.13
C THR A 7 -7.85 13.41 4.23
N ASN A 8 -9.10 13.88 4.32
CA ASN A 8 -9.54 15.12 3.69
C ASN A 8 -9.29 16.33 4.60
N HIS A 9 -9.56 17.54 4.07
CA HIS A 9 -9.28 18.78 4.80
C HIS A 9 -10.09 18.90 6.12
N SER A 10 -11.35 18.47 6.13
CA SER A 10 -12.19 18.54 7.32
C SER A 10 -11.71 17.59 8.41
N GLN A 11 -11.34 16.36 8.06
CA GLN A 11 -10.76 15.39 8.99
C GLN A 11 -9.45 15.90 9.59
N TYR A 12 -8.58 16.48 8.76
CA TYR A 12 -7.35 17.13 9.21
C TYR A 12 -7.63 18.24 10.23
N LEU A 13 -8.60 19.13 9.97
CA LEU A 13 -8.95 20.21 10.90
C LEU A 13 -9.48 19.69 12.23
N ILE A 14 -10.29 18.63 12.21
CA ILE A 14 -10.81 17.98 13.43
C ILE A 14 -9.64 17.46 14.27
N ILE A 15 -8.72 16.71 13.67
CA ILE A 15 -7.54 16.15 14.35
C ILE A 15 -6.69 17.28 14.94
N LYS A 16 -6.44 18.33 14.16
CA LYS A 16 -5.68 19.51 14.60
C LYS A 16 -6.32 20.21 15.80
N ARG A 17 -7.65 20.32 15.83
CA ARG A 17 -8.37 20.93 16.96
C ARG A 17 -8.35 20.05 18.21
N LEU A 18 -8.51 18.74 18.06
CA LEU A 18 -8.43 17.80 19.18
C LEU A 18 -7.02 17.78 19.81
N ALA A 19 -5.98 17.90 18.99
CA ALA A 19 -4.60 17.91 19.45
C ALA A 19 -4.10 19.28 19.94
N ALA A 20 -4.89 20.36 19.82
CA ALA A 20 -4.39 21.73 19.98
C ALA A 20 -3.77 22.04 21.36
N ASN A 21 -4.30 21.46 22.44
CA ASN A 21 -3.87 21.78 23.81
C ASN A 21 -2.60 21.04 24.23
N HIS A 22 -2.48 19.75 23.87
CA HIS A 22 -1.41 18.89 24.35
C HIS A 22 -0.41 18.49 23.26
N GLN A 23 -0.79 18.64 21.99
CA GLN A 23 -0.02 18.21 20.82
C GLN A 23 0.41 16.73 20.85
N ASN A 24 -0.25 15.91 21.66
CA ASN A 24 -0.06 14.47 21.76
C ASN A 24 -0.85 13.77 20.66
N VAL A 25 -0.32 13.77 19.44
CA VAL A 25 -0.93 13.10 18.29
C VAL A 25 0.08 12.17 17.62
N CYS A 26 -0.33 10.92 17.42
CA CYS A 26 0.39 9.96 16.61
C CYS A 26 -0.42 9.67 15.35
N VAL A 27 0.20 9.85 14.19
CA VAL A 27 -0.38 9.53 12.89
C VAL A 27 0.45 8.45 12.20
N VAL A 28 -0.23 7.53 11.53
CA VAL A 28 0.36 6.45 10.76
C VAL A 28 -0.22 6.55 9.35
N GLY A 29 0.63 6.37 8.35
CA GLY A 29 0.22 6.43 6.96
C GLY A 29 1.36 6.16 6.00
N ASP A 30 1.00 5.93 4.75
CA ASP A 30 1.92 5.64 3.66
C ASP A 30 1.55 6.48 2.43
N ASP A 31 2.44 7.40 2.04
CA ASP A 31 2.23 8.24 0.87
C ASP A 31 2.12 7.44 -0.44
N ALA A 32 2.77 6.27 -0.52
CA ALA A 32 2.67 5.36 -1.65
C ALA A 32 1.29 4.67 -1.77
N GLN A 33 0.47 4.71 -0.71
CA GLN A 33 -0.85 4.06 -0.65
C GLN A 33 -2.03 5.03 -0.72
N SER A 34 -1.76 6.33 -0.95
CA SER A 34 -2.82 7.34 -1.11
C SER A 34 -3.58 7.16 -2.43
N ILE A 35 -4.70 6.44 -2.41
CA ILE A 35 -5.53 6.16 -3.59
C ILE A 35 -6.88 6.88 -3.60
N TYR A 36 -7.25 7.60 -2.52
CA TYR A 36 -8.55 8.26 -2.39
C TYR A 36 -8.57 9.75 -2.79
N SER A 37 -7.63 10.21 -3.61
CA SER A 37 -7.57 11.62 -4.07
C SER A 37 -8.86 12.07 -4.77
N PHE A 38 -9.52 11.16 -5.51
CA PHE A 38 -10.82 11.40 -6.14
C PHE A 38 -11.97 11.69 -5.16
N ARG A 39 -11.81 11.34 -3.88
CA ARG A 39 -12.76 11.64 -2.78
C ARG A 39 -12.34 12.86 -1.95
N GLY A 40 -11.34 13.60 -2.40
CA GLY A 40 -10.84 14.79 -1.72
C GLY A 40 -9.82 14.51 -0.62
N ALA A 41 -9.24 13.31 -0.57
CA ALA A 41 -8.04 13.04 0.23
C ALA A 41 -6.90 13.96 -0.22
N LYS A 42 -6.15 14.48 0.74
CA LYS A 42 -5.02 15.38 0.49
C LYS A 42 -3.75 14.77 1.07
N ILE A 43 -2.93 14.20 0.19
CA ILE A 43 -1.60 13.70 0.56
C ILE A 43 -0.71 14.80 1.15
N GLU A 44 -1.01 16.08 0.88
CA GLU A 44 -0.35 17.21 1.53
C GLU A 44 -0.52 17.18 3.05
N ASN A 45 -1.57 16.58 3.60
CA ASN A 45 -1.77 16.48 5.05
C ASN A 45 -0.64 15.71 5.74
N ILE A 46 -0.19 14.59 5.15
CA ILE A 46 0.92 13.81 5.71
C ILE A 46 2.25 14.55 5.54
N PHE A 47 2.47 15.23 4.40
CA PHE A 47 3.67 16.03 4.18
C PHE A 47 3.76 17.27 5.07
N ASN A 48 2.62 17.91 5.35
CA ASN A 48 2.54 19.12 6.16
C ASN A 48 2.55 18.85 7.66
N PHE A 49 2.47 17.58 8.10
CA PHE A 49 2.52 17.24 9.51
C PHE A 49 3.75 17.82 10.22
N ARG A 50 4.91 17.83 9.54
CA ARG A 50 6.16 18.44 10.03
C ARG A 50 6.07 19.97 10.24
N ASN A 51 5.20 20.64 9.48
CA ASN A 51 5.01 22.09 9.58
C ASN A 51 4.07 22.43 10.75
N ASP A 52 3.06 21.57 10.98
CA ASP A 52 2.10 21.75 12.06
C ASP A 52 2.65 21.34 13.43
N TYR A 53 3.52 20.33 13.46
CA TYR A 53 4.15 19.79 14.67
C TYR A 53 5.67 19.75 14.48
N PRO A 54 6.38 20.88 14.65
CA PRO A 54 7.83 20.94 14.41
C PRO A 54 8.68 19.99 15.27
N ASN A 55 8.18 19.64 16.46
CA ASN A 55 8.83 18.73 17.41
C ASN A 55 8.40 17.26 17.21
N TYR A 56 7.84 16.91 16.05
CA TYR A 56 7.44 15.54 15.77
C TYR A 56 8.65 14.60 15.70
N ASN A 57 8.42 13.35 16.10
CA ASN A 57 9.36 12.27 15.87
C ASN A 57 8.90 11.47 14.64
N LEU A 58 9.81 11.26 13.68
CA LEU A 58 9.55 10.45 12.49
C LEU A 58 10.11 9.05 12.67
N PHE A 59 9.25 8.05 12.57
CA PHE A 59 9.64 6.64 12.55
C PHE A 59 9.28 6.03 11.21
N LYS A 60 10.29 5.54 10.47
CA LYS A 60 10.08 4.82 9.21
C LYS A 60 10.14 3.32 9.49
N LEU A 61 9.03 2.64 9.27
CA LEU A 61 8.95 1.18 9.38
C LEU A 61 9.22 0.59 7.99
N GLU A 62 10.45 0.13 7.77
CA GLU A 62 10.91 -0.34 6.46
C GLU A 62 10.87 -1.87 6.32
N GLN A 63 10.77 -2.60 7.42
CA GLN A 63 10.64 -4.05 7.36
C GLN A 63 9.20 -4.46 7.04
N ASN A 64 9.02 -5.13 5.92
CA ASN A 64 7.77 -5.76 5.51
C ASN A 64 7.75 -7.21 6.04
N TYR A 65 6.74 -7.51 6.85
CA TYR A 65 6.55 -8.84 7.44
C TYR A 65 5.54 -9.70 6.66
N ARG A 66 4.86 -9.13 5.65
CA ARG A 66 3.74 -9.78 4.93
C ARG A 66 4.21 -10.54 3.70
N SER A 67 5.08 -9.93 2.91
CA SER A 67 5.36 -10.35 1.54
C SER A 67 6.77 -10.92 1.40
N THR A 68 6.98 -11.75 0.38
CA THR A 68 8.28 -12.30 0.00
C THR A 68 9.19 -11.22 -0.57
N GLN A 69 10.50 -11.48 -0.66
CA GLN A 69 11.44 -10.50 -1.21
C GLN A 69 11.13 -10.18 -2.67
N ALA A 70 10.72 -11.15 -3.49
CA ALA A 70 10.35 -10.92 -4.88
C ALA A 70 9.20 -9.91 -5.04
N ILE A 71 8.17 -10.02 -4.20
CA ILE A 71 7.02 -9.10 -4.21
C ILE A 71 7.46 -7.70 -3.75
N VAL A 72 8.20 -7.60 -2.64
CA VAL A 72 8.64 -6.30 -2.09
C VAL A 72 9.58 -5.58 -3.06
N ASN A 73 10.52 -6.30 -3.67
CA ASN A 73 11.46 -5.73 -4.64
C ASN A 73 10.74 -5.22 -5.90
N ALA A 74 9.74 -5.95 -6.38
CA ALA A 74 8.93 -5.49 -7.50
C ALA A 74 8.15 -4.22 -7.15
N ALA A 75 7.51 -4.17 -5.98
CA ALA A 75 6.79 -3.00 -5.49
C ALA A 75 7.71 -1.77 -5.38
N ASN A 76 8.91 -1.93 -4.80
CA ASN A 76 9.93 -0.88 -4.73
C ASN A 76 10.33 -0.35 -6.12
N SER A 77 10.47 -1.24 -7.11
CA SER A 77 10.87 -0.83 -8.47
C SER A 77 9.82 0.04 -9.17
N VAL A 78 8.53 -0.16 -8.84
CA VAL A 78 7.42 0.61 -9.40
C VAL A 78 7.30 1.96 -8.69
N ILE A 79 7.30 1.97 -7.35
CA ILE A 79 7.12 3.20 -6.58
C ILE A 79 8.30 4.19 -6.74
N ALA A 80 9.51 3.69 -6.99
CA ALA A 80 10.69 4.52 -7.24
C ALA A 80 10.51 5.50 -8.41
N LYS A 81 9.55 5.27 -9.31
CA LYS A 81 9.24 6.15 -10.45
C LYS A 81 8.43 7.40 -10.04
N ASN A 82 7.88 7.45 -8.82
CA ASN A 82 7.11 8.60 -8.34
C ASN A 82 8.02 9.77 -7.96
N ARG A 83 7.66 10.99 -8.38
CA ARG A 83 8.48 12.19 -8.13
C ARG A 83 8.36 12.74 -6.70
N LYS A 84 7.15 12.75 -6.15
CA LYS A 84 6.86 13.25 -4.80
C LYS A 84 6.58 12.05 -3.90
N GLN A 85 7.52 11.74 -3.03
CA GLN A 85 7.39 10.62 -2.10
C GLN A 85 8.21 10.86 -0.83
N ILE A 86 7.79 10.26 0.27
CA ILE A 86 8.62 10.10 1.46
C ILE A 86 9.62 8.99 1.14
N GLN A 87 10.91 9.35 1.06
CA GLN A 87 11.95 8.39 0.74
C GLN A 87 12.04 7.32 1.83
N LYS A 88 11.73 6.08 1.45
CA LYS A 88 11.85 4.86 2.26
C LYS A 88 12.09 3.69 1.33
N VAL A 89 12.82 2.68 1.79
CA VAL A 89 13.03 1.44 1.03
C VAL A 89 12.51 0.29 1.87
N SER A 90 11.42 -0.34 1.42
CA SER A 90 10.90 -1.49 2.16
C SER A 90 11.76 -2.72 1.88
N PHE A 91 12.06 -3.53 2.88
CA PHE A 91 12.74 -4.82 2.69
C PHE A 91 11.95 -5.94 3.37
N SER A 92 12.15 -7.18 2.94
CA SER A 92 11.57 -8.36 3.60
C SER A 92 12.67 -9.27 4.08
N ALA A 93 12.51 -9.79 5.30
CA ALA A 93 13.36 -10.84 5.87
C ALA A 93 12.78 -12.25 5.63
N ASN A 94 11.63 -12.36 4.96
CA ASN A 94 11.04 -13.62 4.55
C ASN A 94 11.84 -14.22 3.39
N ASP A 95 11.46 -15.43 2.96
CA ASP A 95 12.05 -16.08 1.79
C ASP A 95 11.95 -15.22 0.53
N VAL A 96 12.82 -15.51 -0.44
CA VAL A 96 12.82 -14.84 -1.75
C VAL A 96 11.45 -14.96 -2.42
N GLY A 97 10.81 -16.12 -2.28
CA GLY A 97 9.51 -16.44 -2.86
C GLY A 97 9.57 -16.74 -4.35
N GLU A 98 8.42 -17.06 -4.92
CA GLU A 98 8.29 -17.31 -6.35
C GLU A 98 8.46 -16.04 -7.19
N LYS A 99 8.85 -16.22 -8.46
CA LYS A 99 8.86 -15.12 -9.43
C LYS A 99 7.43 -14.70 -9.75
N LEU A 100 7.24 -13.39 -9.91
CA LEU A 100 5.98 -12.84 -10.41
C LEU A 100 5.71 -13.36 -11.83
N LYS A 101 4.52 -13.92 -12.03
CA LYS A 101 4.05 -14.44 -13.31
C LYS A 101 3.31 -13.33 -14.05
N LEU A 102 3.65 -13.13 -15.33
CA LEU A 102 2.92 -12.24 -16.24
C LEU A 102 2.26 -13.10 -17.31
N ILE A 103 0.93 -13.04 -17.37
CA ILE A 103 0.13 -13.73 -18.39
C ILE A 103 -0.35 -12.66 -19.38
N LYS A 104 -0.30 -12.99 -20.66
CA LYS A 104 -0.86 -12.16 -21.73
C LYS A 104 -1.96 -12.99 -22.39
N ALA A 105 -3.15 -12.43 -22.48
CA ALA A 105 -4.29 -13.00 -23.19
C ALA A 105 -4.69 -12.10 -24.36
N TYR A 106 -5.28 -12.68 -25.39
CA TYR A 106 -5.80 -11.96 -26.56
C TYR A 106 -7.17 -11.34 -26.28
N THR A 107 -7.95 -11.94 -25.37
CA THR A 107 -9.28 -11.46 -24.98
C THR A 107 -9.45 -11.51 -23.46
N ASP A 108 -10.44 -10.77 -22.96
CA ASP A 108 -10.89 -10.79 -21.58
C ASP A 108 -11.45 -12.17 -21.16
N GLN A 109 -12.17 -12.84 -22.05
CA GLN A 109 -12.65 -14.21 -21.84
C GLN A 109 -11.49 -15.20 -21.67
N GLU A 110 -10.46 -15.08 -22.51
CA GLU A 110 -9.26 -15.92 -22.41
C GLU A 110 -8.49 -15.64 -21.11
N GLU A 111 -8.33 -14.37 -20.72
CA GLU A 111 -7.71 -14.00 -19.44
C GLU A 111 -8.45 -14.65 -18.27
N GLY A 112 -9.77 -14.54 -18.23
CA GLY A 112 -10.61 -15.15 -17.20
C GLY A 112 -10.43 -16.67 -17.12
N PHE A 113 -10.41 -17.35 -18.27
CA PHE A 113 -10.18 -18.79 -18.33
C PHE A 113 -8.78 -19.18 -17.84
N MET A 114 -7.74 -18.45 -18.26
CA MET A 114 -6.35 -18.69 -17.83
C MET A 114 -6.17 -18.50 -16.32
N VAL A 115 -6.76 -17.46 -15.74
CA VAL A 115 -6.72 -17.21 -14.30
C VAL A 115 -7.46 -18.30 -13.53
N ALA A 116 -8.69 -18.66 -13.93
CA ALA A 116 -9.46 -19.71 -13.29
C ALA A 116 -8.75 -21.06 -13.33
N SER A 117 -8.18 -21.42 -14.48
CA SER A 117 -7.40 -22.65 -14.66
C SER A 117 -6.16 -22.66 -13.75
N SER A 118 -5.45 -21.53 -13.67
CA SER A 118 -4.27 -21.40 -12.80
C SER A 118 -4.62 -21.56 -11.32
N ILE A 119 -5.75 -21.02 -10.86
CA ILE A 119 -6.23 -21.19 -9.48
C ILE A 119 -6.52 -22.66 -9.19
N LEU A 120 -7.25 -23.34 -10.08
CA LEU A 120 -7.57 -24.77 -9.91
C LEU A 120 -6.31 -25.63 -9.87
N ASP A 121 -5.34 -25.37 -10.75
CA ASP A 121 -4.06 -26.06 -10.77
C ASP A 121 -3.31 -25.91 -9.44
N ILE A 122 -3.28 -24.71 -8.86
CA ILE A 122 -2.61 -24.44 -7.58
C ILE A 122 -3.35 -25.14 -6.44
N ILE A 123 -4.68 -25.08 -6.41
CA ILE A 123 -5.50 -25.80 -5.41
C ILE A 123 -5.17 -27.28 -5.40
N HIS A 124 -5.10 -27.91 -6.58
CA HIS A 124 -4.80 -29.34 -6.69
C HIS A 124 -3.36 -29.70 -6.36
N ARG A 125 -2.38 -28.87 -6.74
CA ARG A 125 -0.95 -29.16 -6.54
C ARG A 125 -0.45 -28.84 -5.14
N GLU A 126 -0.94 -27.77 -4.54
CA GLU A 126 -0.42 -27.21 -3.29
C GLU A 126 -1.40 -27.38 -2.12
N ASN A 127 -2.56 -28.02 -2.35
CA ASN A 127 -3.64 -28.15 -1.38
C ASN A 127 -4.10 -26.77 -0.83
N ALA A 128 -4.04 -25.75 -1.68
CA ALA A 128 -4.51 -24.40 -1.38
C ALA A 128 -6.05 -24.37 -1.35
N ARG A 129 -6.62 -23.34 -0.73
CA ARG A 129 -8.07 -23.15 -0.61
C ARG A 129 -8.52 -21.95 -1.42
N HIS A 130 -9.77 -21.93 -1.83
CA HIS A 130 -10.33 -20.80 -2.59
C HIS A 130 -10.16 -19.44 -1.87
N GLU A 131 -10.18 -19.41 -0.55
CA GLU A 131 -9.99 -18.18 0.25
C GLU A 131 -8.55 -17.64 0.24
N ASP A 132 -7.57 -18.44 -0.20
CA ASP A 132 -6.18 -18.02 -0.32
C ASP A 132 -5.93 -17.18 -1.60
N PHE A 133 -6.95 -17.00 -2.45
CA PHE A 133 -6.88 -16.26 -3.71
C PHE A 133 -7.74 -14.98 -3.68
N ALA A 134 -7.20 -13.90 -4.25
CA ALA A 134 -7.92 -12.65 -4.46
C ALA A 134 -7.72 -12.16 -5.91
N ILE A 135 -8.80 -11.65 -6.53
CA ILE A 135 -8.79 -11.06 -7.87
C ILE A 135 -9.04 -9.56 -7.72
N LEU A 136 -8.11 -8.73 -8.19
CA LEU A 136 -8.20 -7.26 -8.15
C LEU A 136 -8.28 -6.72 -9.58
N TYR A 137 -9.26 -5.86 -9.86
CA TYR A 137 -9.48 -5.25 -11.18
C TYR A 137 -9.79 -3.76 -11.07
N ARG A 138 -9.55 -3.00 -12.16
CA ARG A 138 -9.67 -1.52 -12.14
C ARG A 138 -11.08 -0.98 -12.44
N THR A 139 -11.81 -1.59 -13.39
CA THR A 139 -13.05 -1.16 -14.09
C THR A 139 -12.81 -0.83 -15.55
#